data_AF-A0A2V6EU28-F1
#
_entry.id   AF-A0A2V6EU28-F1
#
_cell.length_a   1.000
_cell.length_b   1.000
_cell.length_c   1.000
_cell.angle_alpha   90.00
_cell.angle_beta   90.00
_cell.angle_gamma   90.00
#
_symmetry.space_group_name_H-M   'P 1'
#
loop_
_entity.id
_entity.type
_entity.pdbx_description
1 polymer ?
#
loop_
_entity_poly.entity_id
_entity_poly.type
_entity_poly.pdbx_seq_one_letter_code
_entity_poly.pdbx_strand_id
1 'polypeptide(L)' 'MKESEKRVREYLAEIGRRGGLASRRELTRSHAKQMVGIRKAKRAALKAGKPWPPRDRKLLKLS' A
#
# COMPACT_ATOMS: atom_id res chain seq x y z
N MET A 1 -21.81 -3.66 -8.87
CA MET A 1 -20.50 -4.35 -8.96
C MET A 1 -20.73 -5.62 -9.76
N LYS A 2 -20.05 -5.76 -10.90
CA LYS A 2 -20.17 -6.93 -11.76
C LYS A 2 -19.65 -8.18 -11.04
N GLU A 3 -20.13 -9.36 -11.41
CA GLU A 3 -19.69 -10.66 -10.87
C GLU A 3 -18.16 -10.79 -10.86
N SER A 4 -17.52 -10.36 -11.95
CA SER A 4 -16.07 -10.35 -12.11
C SER A 4 -15.34 -9.48 -11.09
N GLU A 5 -15.88 -8.29 -10.77
CA GLU A 5 -15.31 -7.37 -9.78
C GLU A 5 -15.40 -7.93 -8.35
N LYS A 6 -16.48 -8.67 -8.04
CA LYS A 6 -16.62 -9.37 -6.75
C LYS A 6 -15.56 -10.44 -6.58
N ARG A 7 -15.37 -11.31 -7.58
CA ARG A 7 -14.35 -12.36 -7.57
C ARG A 7 -12.93 -11.79 -7.42
N VAL A 8 -12.62 -10.71 -8.12
CA VAL A 8 -11.33 -10.01 -7.98
C VAL A 8 -11.14 -9.49 -6.55
N ARG A 9 -12.18 -8.88 -5.96
CA ARG A 9 -12.11 -8.37 -4.59
C ARG A 9 -11.91 -9.48 -3.57
N GLU A 10 -12.61 -10.60 -3.71
CA GLU A 10 -12.48 -11.77 -2.84
C GLU A 10 -11.08 -12.39 -2.91
N TYR A 11 -10.56 -12.58 -4.12
CA TYR A 11 -9.22 -13.08 -4.35
C TYR A 11 -8.15 -12.18 -3.71
N LEU A 12 -8.25 -10.87 -3.91
CA LEU A 12 -7.33 -9.89 -3.30
C LEU A 12 -7.39 -9.91 -1.76
N ALA A 13 -8.57 -10.12 -1.18
CA ALA A 13 -8.74 -10.25 0.27
C ALA A 13 -8.15 -11.56 0.81
N GLU A 14 -8.24 -12.65 0.06
CA GLU A 14 -7.67 -13.94 0.42
C GLU A 14 -6.14 -13.90 0.45
N ILE A 15 -5.50 -13.43 -0.64
CA ILE A 15 -4.03 -13.33 -0.70
C ILE A 15 -3.48 -12.34 0.33
N GLY A 16 -4.23 -11.27 0.62
CA GLY A 16 -3.89 -10.32 1.68
C GLY A 16 -3.89 -10.94 3.07
N ARG A 17 -4.89 -11.78 3.38
CA ARG A 17 -4.95 -12.56 4.64
C ARG A 17 -3.80 -13.54 4.75
N ARG A 18 -3.51 -14.32 3.69
CA ARG A 18 -2.38 -15.27 3.65
C ARG A 18 -1.05 -14.57 3.88
N GLY A 19 -0.82 -13.43 3.21
CA GLY A 19 0.39 -12.62 3.39
C GLY A 19 0.52 -12.04 4.80
N GLY A 20 -0.60 -11.63 5.42
CA GLY A 20 -0.64 -11.17 6.81
C GLY A 20 -0.27 -12.27 7.81
N LEU A 21 -0.83 -13.48 7.64
CA LEU A 21 -0.53 -14.64 8.46
C LEU A 21 0.95 -15.06 8.37
N ALA A 22 1.51 -15.12 7.17
CA ALA A 22 2.92 -15.45 6.95
C ALA A 22 3.88 -14.41 7.53
N SER A 23 3.48 -13.14 7.52
CA SER A 23 4.26 -12.01 8.01
C SER A 23 4.38 -11.97 9.54
N ARG A 24 3.50 -12.65 10.30
CA ARG A 24 3.32 -12.53 11.78
C ARG A 24 3.09 -11.09 12.29
N ARG A 25 3.15 -10.07 11.43
CA ARG A 25 2.89 -8.66 11.75
C ARG A 25 1.39 -8.41 11.63
N GLU A 26 0.76 -7.92 12.68
CA GLU A 26 -0.55 -7.30 12.57
C GLU A 26 -0.43 -5.99 11.79
N LEU A 27 -0.76 -6.06 10.50
CA LEU A 27 -0.89 -4.87 9.68
C LEU A 27 -2.26 -4.25 9.96
N THR A 28 -2.30 -3.38 10.97
CA THR A 28 -3.50 -2.59 11.29
C THR A 28 -3.99 -1.81 10.07
N ARG A 29 -5.28 -1.48 10.04
CA ARG A 29 -5.88 -0.69 8.94
C ARG A 29 -5.17 0.65 8.75
N SER A 30 -4.68 1.27 9.83
CA SER A 30 -3.89 2.51 9.76
C SER A 30 -2.53 2.29 9.09
N HIS A 31 -1.79 1.25 9.48
CA HIS A 31 -0.52 0.90 8.82
C HIS A 31 -0.70 0.59 7.33
N ALA A 32 -1.74 -0.16 6.97
CA ALA A 32 -2.05 -0.43 5.56
C ALA A 32 -2.33 0.86 4.76
N LYS A 33 -3.08 1.80 5.34
CA LYS A 33 -3.33 3.11 4.72
C LYS A 33 -2.04 3.91 4.54
N GLN A 34 -1.16 3.93 5.54
CA GLN A 34 0.14 4.60 5.46
C GLN A 34 1.02 3.98 4.37
N MET A 35 1.11 2.64 4.29
CA MET A 35 1.85 1.95 3.23
C MET A 35 1.34 2.32 1.83
N VAL A 36 0.02 2.39 1.65
CA VAL A 36 -0.58 2.83 0.38
C VAL A 36 -0.26 4.28 0.08
N GLY A 37 -0.31 5.17 1.08
CA GLY A 37 0.09 6.57 0.95
C GLY A 37 1.53 6.72 0.45
N ILE A 38 2.47 6.00 1.08
CA ILE A 38 3.89 5.97 0.68
C ILE A 38 4.04 5.46 -0.76
N ARG A 39 3.34 4.38 -1.14
CA ARG A 39 3.38 3.84 -2.51
C ARG A 39 2.85 4.83 -3.54
N LYS A 40 1.75 5.53 -3.24
CA LYS A 40 1.19 6.58 -4.11
C LYS A 40 2.14 7.75 -4.26
N ALA A 41 2.73 8.24 -3.17
CA ALA A 41 3.71 9.32 -3.19
C ALA A 41 4.94 8.94 -4.03
N LYS A 42 5.48 7.72 -3.85
CA LYS A 42 6.56 7.18 -4.69
C LYS A 42 6.18 7.17 -6.16
N ARG A 43 5.01 6.64 -6.50
CA ARG A 43 4.54 6.55 -7.90
C ARG A 43 4.38 7.93 -8.53
N ALA A 44 3.85 8.89 -7.78
CA ALA A 44 3.73 10.28 -8.22
C ALA A 44 5.11 10.93 -8.46
N ALA A 45 6.06 10.74 -7.55
CA ALA A 45 7.41 11.27 -7.68
C ALA A 45 8.13 10.70 -8.91
N LEU A 46 8.09 9.38 -9.10
CA LEU A 46 8.68 8.72 -10.27
C LEU A 46 8.01 9.18 -11.57
N LYS A 47 6.68 9.34 -11.59
CA LYS A 47 5.95 9.87 -12.76
C LYS A 47 6.35 11.32 -13.07
N ALA A 48 6.69 12.11 -12.04
CA ALA A 48 7.17 13.47 -12.19
C ALA A 48 8.67 13.58 -12.48
N GLY A 49 9.39 12.46 -12.68
CA GLY A 49 10.84 12.44 -12.88
C GLY A 49 11.66 12.84 -11.65
N LYS A 50 11.04 12.90 -10.47
CA LYS A 50 11.69 13.30 -9.22
C LYS A 50 12.33 12.07 -8.55
N PRO A 51 13.52 12.20 -7.96
CA PRO A 51 14.15 11.11 -7.24
C PRO A 51 13.32 10.73 -6.00
N TRP A 52 13.23 9.43 -5.73
CA TRP A 52 12.61 8.87 -4.53
C TRP A 52 13.62 8.01 -3.77
N PRO A 53 13.73 8.12 -2.43
CA PRO A 53 12.96 8.97 -1.53
C PRO A 53 13.32 10.47 -1.63
N PRO A 54 12.46 11.39 -1.16
CA PRO A 54 12.84 12.78 -0.97
C PRO A 54 14.11 12.84 -0.11
N ARG A 55 15.05 13.74 -0.44
CA ARG A 55 16.27 13.94 0.35
C ARG A 55 15.96 14.20 1.83
N ASP A 56 14.86 14.90 2.09
CA ASP A 56 14.36 15.07 3.44
C ASP A 56 13.49 13.86 3.86
N ARG A 57 14.10 12.96 4.64
CA ARG A 57 13.45 11.76 5.16
C ARG A 57 12.30 12.06 6.13
N LYS A 58 12.20 13.28 6.67
CA LYS A 58 11.08 13.69 7.54
C LYS A 58 9.74 13.73 6.78
N LEU A 59 9.77 13.98 5.47
CA LEU A 59 8.58 14.02 4.61
C LEU A 59 7.94 12.64 4.37
N LEU A 60 8.60 11.54 4.75
CA LEU A 60 8.08 10.17 4.61
C LEU A 60 7.19 9.73 5.77
N LYS A 61 7.19 10.46 6.89
CA LYS A 61 6.30 10.17 8.01
C LYS A 61 4.91 10.72 7.69
N LEU A 62 4.03 9.84 7.20
CA LEU A 62 2.60 10.10 7.21
C LEU A 62 2.13 9.97 8.66
N SER A 63 1.95 11.11 9.33
CA SER A 63 1.34 11.24 10.66
C SER A 63 0.00 10.53 10.74
#